data_AF-A0A1E5VGZ3-F1
#
_entry.id   AF-A0A1E5VGZ3-F1
#
_cell.length_a   1.000
_cell.length_b   1.000
_cell.length_c   1.000
_cell.angle_alpha   90.00
_cell.angle_beta   90.00
_cell.angle_gamma   90.00
#
_symmetry.space_group_name_H-M   'P 1'
#
loop_
_entity.id
_entity.type
_entity.pdbx_description
1 polymer ?
#
loop_
_entity_poly.entity_id
_entity_poly.type
_entity_poly.pdbx_seq_one_letter_code
_entity_poly.pdbx_strand_id
1 'polypeptide(L)'
;MARRPRKRRRRHATVAAGEGPDCFSNLNEDVLRCILSRLPTRTAATLAAVSRHFRQEIPPLLDRVDSLTLHEPDFANHLRTTPPLLLRRLALAPNRLILPSSFRQILDRAAQHGLSELAFRLTRRARLPKNVLSVKSLAVLSLDTCAVPPWSDVTCPCLRTLRLHRVAIHQEIINKILASASCLETLEMVYCTGLGTGRGGGCTVESSSVRNLLFRPTMKQEQTSIRASGLRTVTLYTRGKTRRLEFAPAPEVRKAYLHIAKSPKTMGLFRVRPFLDAGAKLDCLTLRGHAMKVLSSEYEDISKLSVMFQDLRILSVSLDLSTIEEFIFLLKLLESCPNLYKFALSAAGTDNDYDLPPFTNHKERLASISCLTTSLVQFKFLGFRPQEYQKELMVFLLTQGKKLKKVGVEFEKGQAAAVKKILAVRGAPIEKTSTKYANHYMELEYL
;
A
#
# COMPACT_ATOMS: atom_id res chain seq x y z
N MET A 1 -2.90 -74.68 14.76
CA MET A 1 -1.97 -73.69 14.15
C MET A 1 -2.08 -72.38 14.91
N ALA A 2 -1.08 -72.03 15.74
CA ALA A 2 -1.07 -70.81 16.53
C ALA A 2 0.23 -70.04 16.28
N ARG A 3 0.15 -68.83 15.69
CA ARG A 3 1.31 -67.99 15.34
C ARG A 3 1.63 -67.03 16.48
N ARG A 4 2.90 -67.09 16.91
CA ARG A 4 3.55 -66.35 18.01
C ARG A 4 3.58 -64.82 17.78
N PRO A 5 3.60 -64.01 18.85
CA PRO A 5 3.69 -62.56 18.76
C PRO A 5 5.13 -62.08 18.50
N ARG A 6 5.28 -61.17 17.53
CA ARG A 6 6.55 -60.53 17.14
C ARG A 6 6.98 -59.49 18.18
N LYS A 7 8.11 -59.75 18.86
CA LYS A 7 8.87 -58.77 19.66
C LYS A 7 9.34 -57.62 18.78
N ARG A 8 8.85 -56.40 19.03
CA ARG A 8 9.33 -55.17 18.40
C ARG A 8 10.55 -54.64 19.17
N ARG A 9 11.71 -54.79 18.54
CA ARG A 9 13.06 -54.43 19.02
C ARG A 9 13.14 -52.90 19.21
N ARG A 10 13.24 -52.42 20.46
CA ARG A 10 13.64 -51.03 20.77
C ARG A 10 15.11 -50.88 20.35
N ARG A 11 15.35 -50.10 19.28
CA ARG A 11 16.69 -49.63 18.93
C ARG A 11 17.09 -48.55 19.92
N HIS A 12 18.13 -48.81 20.71
CA HIS A 12 18.94 -47.77 21.33
C HIS A 12 19.57 -46.94 20.21
N ALA A 13 19.19 -45.67 20.13
CA ALA A 13 19.94 -44.66 19.40
C ALA A 13 20.73 -43.86 20.44
N THR A 14 21.92 -44.34 20.74
CA THR A 14 22.96 -43.59 21.41
C THR A 14 23.81 -42.88 20.36
N VAL A 15 23.97 -41.57 20.56
CA VAL A 15 25.09 -40.72 20.11
C VAL A 15 24.99 -40.14 18.68
N ALA A 16 24.53 -38.89 18.62
CA ALA A 16 25.14 -37.79 17.86
C ALA A 16 24.57 -36.45 18.39
N ALA A 17 24.88 -36.12 19.64
CA ALA A 17 24.76 -34.77 20.18
C ALA A 17 26.16 -34.37 20.64
N GLY A 18 26.67 -33.24 20.14
CA GLY A 18 28.09 -32.89 20.20
C GLY A 18 28.66 -32.85 21.62
N GLU A 19 29.81 -33.49 21.80
CA GLU A 19 30.67 -33.44 22.98
C GLU A 19 31.48 -32.11 23.00
N GLY A 20 30.77 -30.99 23.05
CA GLY A 20 31.33 -29.73 23.54
C GLY A 20 30.77 -29.45 24.94
N PRO A 21 31.49 -28.72 25.82
CA PRO A 21 30.89 -28.29 27.08
C PRO A 21 29.58 -27.55 26.78
N ASP A 22 28.50 -27.93 27.47
CA ASP A 22 27.21 -27.27 27.33
C ASP A 22 27.28 -25.86 27.93
N CYS A 23 27.74 -24.91 27.12
CA CYS A 23 27.89 -23.51 27.51
C CYS A 23 26.54 -22.79 27.63
N PHE A 24 25.44 -23.42 27.19
CA PHE A 24 24.12 -22.81 27.15
C PHE A 24 23.28 -23.16 28.38
N SER A 25 23.50 -24.33 28.99
CA SER A 25 22.85 -24.71 30.25
C SER A 25 23.38 -23.97 31.49
N ASN A 26 24.51 -23.27 31.40
CA ASN A 26 25.05 -22.45 32.50
C ASN A 26 24.73 -20.95 32.39
N LEU A 27 23.83 -20.56 31.48
CA LEU A 27 23.46 -19.16 31.31
C LEU A 27 22.61 -18.67 32.48
N ASN A 28 22.98 -17.51 33.04
CA ASN A 28 22.15 -16.80 34.03
C ASN A 28 20.75 -16.51 33.46
N GLU A 29 19.72 -16.63 34.30
CA GLU A 29 18.32 -16.34 33.95
C GLU A 29 18.15 -15.00 33.24
N ASP A 30 18.89 -13.95 33.62
CA ASP A 30 18.79 -12.63 33.00
C ASP A 30 19.25 -12.64 31.54
N VAL A 31 20.31 -13.39 31.24
CA VAL A 31 20.84 -13.57 29.88
C VAL A 31 19.88 -14.44 29.09
N LEU A 32 19.33 -15.49 29.71
CA LEU A 32 18.31 -16.33 29.10
C LEU A 32 17.04 -15.54 28.76
N ARG A 33 16.55 -14.68 29.66
CA ARG A 33 15.43 -13.75 29.39
C ARG A 33 15.75 -12.81 28.25
N CYS A 34 16.97 -12.26 28.17
CA CYS A 34 17.37 -11.39 27.08
C CYS A 34 17.35 -12.13 25.73
N ILE A 35 17.83 -13.38 25.68
CA ILE A 35 17.79 -14.23 24.48
C ILE A 35 16.33 -14.56 24.10
N LEU A 36 15.53 -15.06 25.05
CA LEU A 36 14.11 -15.39 24.84
C LEU A 36 13.29 -14.15 24.41
N SER A 37 13.63 -12.96 24.91
CA SER A 37 12.96 -11.70 24.57
C SER A 37 13.11 -11.27 23.11
N ARG A 38 14.09 -11.86 22.40
CA ARG A 38 14.39 -11.56 20.99
C ARG A 38 13.89 -12.66 20.04
N LEU A 39 13.32 -13.74 20.57
CA LEU A 39 12.80 -14.86 19.80
C LEU A 39 11.27 -14.82 19.75
N PRO A 40 10.64 -15.20 18.62
CA PRO A 40 9.20 -15.43 18.60
C PRO A 40 8.81 -16.51 19.60
N THR A 41 7.67 -16.36 20.32
CA THR A 41 7.20 -17.33 21.34
C THR A 41 7.26 -18.79 20.87
N ARG A 42 6.91 -19.06 19.60
CA ARG A 42 6.93 -20.41 19.03
C ARG A 42 8.35 -20.99 18.98
N THR A 43 9.33 -20.19 18.60
CA THR A 43 10.74 -20.58 18.53
C THR A 43 11.33 -20.70 19.94
N ALA A 44 10.96 -19.78 20.84
CA ALA A 44 11.34 -19.84 22.23
C ALA A 44 10.78 -21.10 22.93
N ALA A 45 9.53 -21.48 22.65
CA ALA A 45 8.93 -22.73 23.13
C ALA A 45 9.61 -23.98 22.57
N THR A 46 10.10 -23.95 21.32
CA THR A 46 10.88 -25.08 20.78
C THR A 46 12.22 -25.28 21.47
N LEU A 47 12.81 -24.24 22.07
CA LEU A 47 14.04 -24.38 22.85
C LEU A 47 13.82 -25.22 24.13
N ALA A 48 12.60 -25.23 24.68
CA ALA A 48 12.24 -26.11 25.80
C ALA A 48 12.25 -27.61 25.42
N ALA A 49 12.25 -27.93 24.11
CA ALA A 49 12.39 -29.30 23.64
C ALA A 49 13.85 -29.76 23.51
N VAL A 50 14.82 -28.84 23.52
CA VAL A 50 16.24 -29.09 23.21
C VAL A 50 17.02 -29.65 24.41
N SER A 51 16.68 -29.23 25.64
CA SER A 51 17.35 -29.70 26.86
C SER A 51 16.36 -29.85 28.02
N ARG A 52 16.67 -30.73 28.98
CA ARG A 52 15.91 -30.85 30.23
C ARG A 52 15.98 -29.59 31.08
N HIS A 53 17.14 -28.93 31.09
CA HIS A 53 17.35 -27.64 31.76
C HIS A 53 16.42 -26.59 31.16
N PHE A 54 16.44 -26.44 29.84
CA PHE A 54 15.54 -25.52 29.14
C PHE A 54 14.06 -25.89 29.28
N ARG A 55 13.72 -27.17 29.43
CA ARG A 55 12.36 -27.58 29.70
C ARG A 55 11.85 -27.11 31.07
N GLN A 56 12.73 -26.90 32.03
CA GLN A 56 12.40 -26.42 33.37
C GLN A 56 12.44 -24.88 33.44
N GLU A 57 13.47 -24.27 32.87
CA GLU A 57 13.71 -22.82 32.96
C GLU A 57 12.93 -22.00 31.93
N ILE A 58 12.71 -22.51 30.70
CA ILE A 58 12.07 -21.70 29.66
C ILE A 58 10.57 -21.48 29.91
N PRO A 59 9.75 -22.46 30.33
CA PRO A 59 8.33 -22.23 30.57
C PRO A 59 7.99 -21.10 31.58
N PRO A 60 8.66 -20.96 32.74
CA PRO A 60 8.44 -19.83 33.63
C PRO A 60 9.02 -18.52 33.09
N LEU A 61 10.08 -18.57 32.26
CA LEU A 61 10.68 -17.39 31.62
C LEU A 61 9.94 -16.95 30.34
N LEU A 62 9.06 -17.80 29.80
CA LEU A 62 8.08 -17.48 28.77
C LEU A 62 6.89 -16.71 29.36
N ASP A 63 7.18 -15.65 30.10
CA ASP A 63 6.21 -14.64 30.57
C ASP A 63 5.67 -13.76 29.41
N ARG A 64 5.77 -14.25 28.17
CA ARG A 64 5.44 -13.51 26.96
C ARG A 64 4.44 -14.29 26.15
N VAL A 65 3.21 -13.80 26.14
CA VAL A 65 2.29 -14.14 25.08
C VAL A 65 2.46 -13.08 24.00
N ASP A 66 3.42 -13.28 23.08
CA ASP A 66 3.76 -12.24 22.08
C ASP A 66 2.57 -11.92 21.16
N SER A 67 1.70 -12.89 20.90
CA SER A 67 0.49 -12.68 20.12
C SER A 67 -0.65 -13.61 20.53
N LEU A 68 -1.83 -13.04 20.75
CA LEU A 68 -3.08 -13.78 20.94
C LEU A 68 -4.06 -13.47 19.82
N THR A 69 -4.57 -14.51 19.18
CA THR A 69 -5.73 -14.44 18.27
C THR A 69 -6.91 -15.11 18.94
N LEU A 70 -7.89 -14.33 19.37
CA LEU A 70 -9.09 -14.87 19.99
C LEU A 70 -10.14 -15.18 18.92
N HIS A 71 -10.25 -16.47 18.64
CA HIS A 71 -11.34 -17.06 17.87
C HIS A 71 -12.39 -17.73 18.77
N GLU A 72 -12.05 -18.04 20.03
CA GLU A 72 -12.84 -18.83 20.97
C GLU A 72 -12.96 -18.16 22.37
N PRO A 73 -14.03 -18.45 23.14
CA PRO A 73 -14.49 -17.63 24.26
C PRO A 73 -13.71 -17.78 25.59
N ASP A 74 -12.78 -18.73 25.73
CA ASP A 74 -12.17 -19.07 27.03
C ASP A 74 -11.10 -18.07 27.54
N PHE A 75 -10.95 -16.92 26.90
CA PHE A 75 -9.96 -15.90 27.23
C PHE A 75 -10.03 -15.37 28.67
N ALA A 76 -11.21 -15.31 29.28
CA ALA A 76 -11.37 -14.72 30.60
C ALA A 76 -10.66 -15.51 31.72
N ASN A 77 -10.38 -16.80 31.50
CA ASN A 77 -9.81 -17.71 32.50
C ASN A 77 -8.29 -17.93 32.34
N HIS A 78 -7.68 -17.56 31.20
CA HIS A 78 -6.28 -17.86 30.92
C HIS A 78 -5.30 -16.71 31.20
N LEU A 79 -5.77 -15.46 31.34
CA LEU A 79 -4.97 -14.38 31.93
C LEU A 79 -4.97 -14.56 33.44
N ARG A 80 -4.06 -15.41 33.94
CA ARG A 80 -3.84 -15.59 35.38
C ARG A 80 -3.47 -14.23 35.99
N THR A 81 -3.99 -13.99 37.18
CA THR A 81 -3.86 -12.76 38.00
C THR A 81 -2.43 -12.44 38.47
N THR A 82 -1.44 -13.21 38.05
CA THR A 82 -0.03 -13.01 38.36
C THR A 82 0.67 -12.25 37.21
N PRO A 83 1.05 -10.98 37.38
CA PRO A 83 2.11 -10.38 36.56
C PRO A 83 3.41 -11.22 36.67
N PRO A 84 4.27 -11.25 35.62
CA PRO A 84 4.43 -10.23 34.58
C PRO A 84 4.20 -10.77 33.15
N LEU A 85 2.98 -11.21 32.79
CA LEU A 85 2.70 -11.55 31.39
C LEU A 85 2.76 -10.28 30.51
N LEU A 86 3.67 -10.21 29.55
CA LEU A 86 3.71 -9.15 28.54
C LEU A 86 2.94 -9.62 27.30
N LEU A 87 1.74 -9.06 27.09
CA LEU A 87 0.92 -9.32 25.90
C LEU A 87 1.22 -8.26 24.85
N ARG A 88 2.14 -8.55 23.92
CA ARG A 88 2.53 -7.57 22.91
C ARG A 88 1.41 -7.31 21.88
N ARG A 89 0.79 -8.38 21.35
CA ARG A 89 -0.21 -8.29 20.28
C ARG A 89 -1.52 -9.00 20.65
N LEU A 90 -2.64 -8.31 20.48
CA LEU A 90 -3.98 -8.86 20.61
C LEU A 90 -4.75 -8.70 19.30
N ALA A 91 -5.26 -9.81 18.78
CA ALA A 91 -6.12 -9.86 17.61
C ALA A 91 -7.47 -10.48 17.98
N LEU A 92 -8.54 -9.70 17.82
CA LEU A 92 -9.91 -10.07 18.12
C LEU A 92 -10.67 -10.26 16.80
N ALA A 93 -10.96 -11.52 16.48
CA ALA A 93 -11.78 -11.89 15.32
C ALA A 93 -12.94 -12.78 15.80
N PRO A 94 -13.86 -12.21 16.59
CA PRO A 94 -14.91 -12.97 17.25
C PRO A 94 -15.82 -13.65 16.24
N ASN A 95 -15.95 -14.97 16.36
CA ASN A 95 -17.13 -15.67 15.87
C ASN A 95 -18.35 -15.24 16.72
N ARG A 96 -19.59 -15.52 16.26
CA ARG A 96 -20.89 -15.01 16.77
C ARG A 96 -21.12 -15.05 18.31
N LEU A 97 -20.21 -15.62 19.09
CA LEU A 97 -20.29 -15.93 20.51
C LEU A 97 -19.67 -14.88 21.45
N ILE A 98 -18.77 -14.00 20.99
CA ILE A 98 -18.19 -12.97 21.89
C ILE A 98 -19.07 -11.72 21.88
N LEU A 99 -19.73 -11.46 23.01
CA LEU A 99 -20.61 -10.32 23.17
C LEU A 99 -19.79 -9.00 23.22
N PRO A 100 -20.21 -7.93 22.55
CA PRO A 100 -19.48 -6.66 22.54
C PRO A 100 -19.19 -6.03 23.90
N SER A 101 -19.99 -6.36 24.93
CA SER A 101 -19.79 -5.92 26.31
C SER A 101 -18.50 -6.47 26.94
N SER A 102 -18.07 -7.68 26.57
CA SER A 102 -16.86 -8.30 27.11
C SER A 102 -15.57 -7.67 26.58
N PHE A 103 -15.60 -6.98 25.43
CA PHE A 103 -14.40 -6.40 24.83
C PHE A 103 -13.72 -5.35 25.70
N ARG A 104 -14.49 -4.64 26.53
CA ARG A 104 -13.92 -3.62 27.43
C ARG A 104 -12.99 -4.28 28.47
N GLN A 105 -13.49 -5.29 29.18
CA GLN A 105 -12.71 -5.99 30.22
C GLN A 105 -11.49 -6.68 29.62
N ILE A 106 -11.64 -7.26 28.42
CA ILE A 106 -10.54 -7.88 27.68
C ILE A 106 -9.44 -6.87 27.36
N LEU A 107 -9.84 -5.70 26.86
CA LEU A 107 -8.91 -4.64 26.51
C LEU A 107 -8.23 -4.05 27.76
N ASP A 108 -8.98 -3.81 28.83
CA ASP A 108 -8.44 -3.25 30.08
C ASP A 108 -7.38 -4.19 30.69
N ARG A 109 -7.65 -5.50 30.72
CA ARG A 109 -6.66 -6.50 31.15
C ARG A 109 -5.46 -6.52 30.20
N ALA A 110 -5.67 -6.56 28.89
CA ALA A 110 -4.58 -6.56 27.92
C ALA A 110 -3.70 -5.30 28.02
N ALA A 111 -4.30 -4.13 28.27
CA ALA A 111 -3.58 -2.88 28.46
C ALA A 111 -2.66 -2.91 29.69
N GLN A 112 -3.08 -3.55 30.78
CA GLN A 112 -2.22 -3.76 31.98
C GLN A 112 -1.01 -4.64 31.68
N HIS A 113 -1.09 -5.49 30.67
CA HIS A 113 -0.04 -6.40 30.22
C HIS A 113 0.86 -5.81 29.11
N GLY A 114 0.89 -4.48 28.91
CA GLY A 114 1.84 -3.83 27.99
C GLY A 114 1.49 -3.96 26.51
N LEU A 115 0.19 -4.03 26.18
CA LEU A 115 -0.30 -4.12 24.80
C LEU A 115 0.24 -3.02 23.89
N SER A 116 0.92 -3.43 22.81
CA SER A 116 1.47 -2.51 21.79
C SER A 116 0.83 -2.69 20.41
N GLU A 117 0.23 -3.84 20.11
CA GLU A 117 -0.41 -4.10 18.83
C GLU A 117 -1.83 -4.63 19.03
N LEU A 118 -2.82 -3.95 18.47
CA LEU A 118 -4.23 -4.29 18.62
C LEU A 118 -4.89 -4.41 17.25
N ALA A 119 -5.57 -5.53 17.00
CA ALA A 119 -6.34 -5.76 15.80
C ALA A 119 -7.77 -6.20 16.12
N PHE A 120 -8.77 -5.52 15.56
CA PHE A 120 -10.17 -5.93 15.63
C PHE A 120 -10.71 -6.20 14.23
N ARG A 121 -11.34 -7.36 14.04
CA ARG A 121 -12.12 -7.68 12.85
C ARG A 121 -13.50 -8.15 13.28
N LEU A 122 -14.51 -7.29 13.11
CA LEU A 122 -15.89 -7.56 13.57
C LEU A 122 -16.80 -7.84 12.37
N THR A 123 -17.78 -8.73 12.51
CA THR A 123 -18.62 -9.19 11.38
C THR A 123 -19.82 -8.29 11.06
N ARG A 124 -20.12 -7.24 11.87
CA ARG A 124 -21.35 -6.43 11.73
C ARG A 124 -21.25 -4.95 12.13
N ARG A 125 -20.16 -4.22 11.79
CA ARG A 125 -19.97 -2.81 12.23
C ARG A 125 -20.24 -2.62 13.73
N ALA A 126 -19.91 -3.62 14.54
CA ALA A 126 -20.16 -3.56 15.96
C ALA A 126 -19.37 -2.38 16.56
N ARG A 127 -19.99 -1.72 17.55
CA ARG A 127 -19.38 -0.57 18.22
C ARG A 127 -18.22 -1.06 19.07
N LEU A 128 -17.06 -0.45 18.87
CA LEU A 128 -15.90 -0.66 19.70
C LEU A 128 -16.11 -0.05 21.08
N PRO A 129 -15.43 -0.56 22.12
CA PRO A 129 -15.47 0.07 23.43
C PRO A 129 -14.76 1.43 23.39
N LYS A 130 -15.18 2.36 24.27
CA LYS A 130 -14.75 3.77 24.24
C LYS A 130 -13.24 3.96 24.43
N ASN A 131 -12.60 3.01 25.10
CA ASN A 131 -11.20 3.02 25.53
C ASN A 131 -10.21 2.39 24.52
N VAL A 132 -10.66 1.93 23.34
CA VAL A 132 -9.75 1.34 22.31
C VAL A 132 -8.62 2.28 21.92
N LEU A 133 -8.91 3.58 21.90
CA LEU A 133 -7.97 4.63 21.50
C LEU A 133 -7.24 5.27 22.70
N SER A 134 -7.44 4.75 23.92
CA SER A 134 -6.86 5.31 25.16
C SER A 134 -5.67 4.50 25.70
N VAL A 135 -5.29 3.42 25.02
CA VAL A 135 -4.17 2.57 25.43
C VAL A 135 -2.86 3.28 25.10
N LYS A 136 -2.16 3.78 26.13
CA LYS A 136 -0.96 4.62 25.98
C LYS A 136 0.21 3.91 25.29
N SER A 137 0.39 2.61 25.54
CA SER A 137 1.46 1.77 24.98
C SER A 137 1.22 1.35 23.52
N LEU A 138 0.07 1.69 22.95
CA LEU A 138 -0.34 1.19 21.65
C LEU A 138 0.48 1.81 20.51
N ALA A 139 1.23 0.97 19.80
CA ALA A 139 2.05 1.33 18.64
C ALA A 139 1.36 1.01 17.30
N VAL A 140 0.54 -0.05 17.25
CA VAL A 140 -0.16 -0.48 16.03
C VAL A 140 -1.64 -0.73 16.33
N LEU A 141 -2.53 -0.09 15.59
CA LEU A 141 -3.97 -0.31 15.66
C LEU A 141 -4.53 -0.68 14.28
N SER A 142 -5.19 -1.83 14.18
CA SER A 142 -5.84 -2.29 12.95
C SER A 142 -7.31 -2.59 13.20
N LEU A 143 -8.19 -1.82 12.59
CA LEU A 143 -9.64 -1.93 12.73
C LEU A 143 -10.25 -2.33 11.39
N ASP A 144 -11.03 -3.41 11.38
CA ASP A 144 -11.74 -3.91 10.20
C ASP A 144 -13.23 -4.15 10.51
N THR A 145 -14.10 -3.55 9.69
CA THR A 145 -15.55 -3.78 9.71
C THR A 145 -16.21 -3.50 11.07
N CYS A 146 -15.77 -2.42 11.75
CA CYS A 146 -16.26 -1.98 13.06
C CYS A 146 -16.72 -0.51 13.07
N ALA A 147 -17.30 -0.05 14.16
CA ALA A 147 -17.68 1.35 14.36
C ALA A 147 -16.97 1.94 15.59
N VAL A 148 -16.29 3.08 15.42
CA VAL A 148 -15.69 3.85 16.52
C VAL A 148 -16.73 4.84 17.03
N PRO A 149 -17.14 4.75 18.31
CA PRO A 149 -18.08 5.72 18.87
C PRO A 149 -17.55 7.17 18.81
N PRO A 150 -18.41 8.17 18.58
CA PRO A 150 -17.98 9.58 18.47
C PRO A 150 -17.51 10.18 19.80
N TRP A 151 -17.86 9.55 20.92
CA TRP A 151 -17.41 9.90 22.28
C TRP A 151 -16.21 9.05 22.75
N SER A 152 -15.44 8.47 21.84
CA SER A 152 -14.26 7.67 22.22
C SER A 152 -13.15 8.57 22.75
N ASP A 153 -12.50 8.13 23.82
CA ASP A 153 -11.38 8.84 24.43
C ASP A 153 -10.10 8.51 23.66
N VAL A 154 -9.44 9.54 23.13
CA VAL A 154 -8.26 9.38 22.27
C VAL A 154 -7.02 9.84 23.03
N THR A 155 -6.22 8.89 23.48
CA THR A 155 -4.93 9.08 24.14
C THR A 155 -3.98 7.98 23.70
N CYS A 156 -3.42 8.12 22.50
CA CYS A 156 -2.55 7.11 21.87
C CYS A 156 -1.21 7.73 21.38
N PRO A 157 -0.37 8.23 22.32
CA PRO A 157 0.86 8.98 21.98
C PRO A 157 1.90 8.14 21.24
N CYS A 158 1.98 6.84 21.52
CA CYS A 158 2.97 5.94 20.92
C CYS A 158 2.53 5.34 19.57
N LEU A 159 1.35 5.71 19.06
CA LEU A 159 0.78 5.09 17.87
C LEU A 159 1.61 5.45 16.63
N ARG A 160 2.16 4.43 15.97
CA ARG A 160 2.97 4.55 14.74
C ARG A 160 2.23 4.09 13.49
N THR A 161 1.31 3.14 13.63
CA THR A 161 0.54 2.58 12.51
C THR A 161 -0.94 2.51 12.85
N LEU A 162 -1.76 3.17 12.03
CA LEU A 162 -3.22 3.11 12.10
C LEU A 162 -3.78 2.55 10.79
N ARG A 163 -4.49 1.44 10.87
CA ARG A 163 -5.19 0.83 9.73
C ARG A 163 -6.68 0.79 9.98
N LEU A 164 -7.44 1.47 9.14
CA LEU A 164 -8.90 1.54 9.20
C LEU A 164 -9.47 0.98 7.89
N HIS A 165 -10.10 -0.19 7.97
CA HIS A 165 -10.71 -0.88 6.83
C HIS A 165 -12.20 -1.06 7.07
N ARG A 166 -13.05 -0.47 6.22
CA ARG A 166 -14.53 -0.54 6.34
C ARG A 166 -15.05 -0.08 7.72
N VAL A 167 -14.38 0.91 8.32
CA VAL A 167 -14.70 1.42 9.67
C VAL A 167 -15.67 2.61 9.59
N ALA A 168 -16.67 2.63 10.46
CA ALA A 168 -17.48 3.82 10.70
C ALA A 168 -16.80 4.71 11.76
N ILE A 169 -16.29 5.87 11.36
CA ILE A 169 -15.53 6.80 12.21
C ILE A 169 -15.82 8.25 11.79
N HIS A 170 -16.01 9.12 12.77
CA HIS A 170 -16.25 10.55 12.55
C HIS A 170 -14.93 11.29 12.32
N GLN A 171 -14.98 12.36 11.51
CA GLN A 171 -13.80 13.20 11.23
C GLN A 171 -13.18 13.79 12.50
N GLU A 172 -13.98 14.15 13.49
CA GLU A 172 -13.51 14.65 14.79
C GLU A 172 -12.60 13.64 15.51
N ILE A 173 -12.92 12.35 15.43
CA ILE A 173 -12.09 11.31 16.04
C ILE A 173 -10.77 11.16 15.28
N ILE A 174 -10.79 11.24 13.94
CA ILE A 174 -9.55 11.24 13.14
C ILE A 174 -8.66 12.42 13.55
N ASN A 175 -9.22 13.63 13.65
CA ASN A 175 -8.47 14.81 14.07
C ASN A 175 -7.87 14.63 15.46
N LYS A 176 -8.63 14.09 16.42
CA LYS A 176 -8.13 13.76 17.77
C LYS A 176 -6.99 12.74 17.72
N ILE A 177 -7.07 11.72 16.87
CA ILE A 177 -6.00 10.72 16.72
C ILE A 177 -4.75 11.37 16.14
N LEU A 178 -4.88 12.16 15.08
CA LEU A 178 -3.75 12.86 14.45
C LEU A 178 -3.08 13.85 15.41
N ALA A 179 -3.87 14.54 16.25
CA ALA A 179 -3.35 15.44 17.27
C ALA A 179 -2.66 14.70 18.43
N SER A 180 -3.18 13.53 18.84
CA SER A 180 -2.61 12.76 19.95
C SER A 180 -1.39 11.93 19.54
N ALA A 181 -1.34 11.43 18.30
CA ALA A 181 -0.33 10.48 17.84
C ALA A 181 0.81 11.19 17.09
N SER A 182 1.68 11.86 17.85
CA SER A 182 2.83 12.61 17.29
C SER A 182 3.84 11.73 16.55
N CYS A 183 3.84 10.41 16.80
CA CYS A 183 4.73 9.44 16.16
C CYS A 183 4.06 8.64 15.03
N LEU A 184 2.86 9.03 14.57
CA LEU A 184 2.12 8.28 13.55
C LEU A 184 2.82 8.32 12.19
N GLU A 185 3.42 7.21 11.76
CA GLU A 185 4.12 7.12 10.49
C GLU A 185 3.23 6.61 9.35
N THR A 186 2.30 5.68 9.65
CA THR A 186 1.47 5.01 8.63
C THR A 186 -0.01 5.16 8.95
N LEU A 187 -0.75 5.73 7.99
CA LEU A 187 -2.20 5.90 8.04
C LEU A 187 -2.85 5.22 6.82
N GLU A 188 -3.65 4.20 7.08
CA GLU A 188 -4.48 3.56 6.05
C GLU A 188 -5.96 3.79 6.36
N MET A 189 -6.68 4.38 5.41
CA MET A 189 -8.11 4.64 5.48
C MET A 189 -8.77 4.07 4.21
N VAL A 190 -9.37 2.90 4.34
CA VAL A 190 -9.92 2.13 3.23
C VAL A 190 -11.40 1.86 3.49
N TYR A 191 -12.26 2.41 2.64
CA TYR A 191 -13.72 2.30 2.71
C TYR A 191 -14.32 2.74 4.06
N CYS A 192 -13.73 3.77 4.70
CA CYS A 192 -14.29 4.37 5.91
C CYS A 192 -15.57 5.18 5.63
N THR A 193 -16.52 5.14 6.57
CA THR A 193 -17.77 5.93 6.55
C THR A 193 -17.86 6.82 7.79
N GLY A 194 -18.66 7.89 7.75
CA GLY A 194 -18.78 8.84 8.89
C GLY A 194 -17.84 10.03 8.83
N LEU A 195 -16.92 10.05 7.84
CA LEU A 195 -16.09 11.20 7.52
C LEU A 195 -16.98 12.30 6.90
N GLY A 196 -17.24 13.35 7.67
CA GLY A 196 -18.09 14.48 7.29
C GLY A 196 -19.55 14.29 7.66
N THR A 197 -19.94 14.73 8.85
CA THR A 197 -21.33 14.91 9.27
C THR A 197 -21.87 16.21 8.66
N GLY A 198 -22.46 16.13 7.47
CA GLY A 198 -23.09 17.29 6.81
C GLY A 198 -23.47 17.04 5.35
N ARG A 199 -24.23 17.97 4.75
CA ARG A 199 -24.46 18.01 3.29
C ARG A 199 -23.13 18.30 2.59
N GLY A 200 -22.43 17.24 2.20
CA GLY A 200 -21.18 17.32 1.43
C GLY A 200 -19.97 16.58 2.01
N GLY A 201 -20.21 15.56 2.87
CA GLY A 201 -19.22 14.66 3.48
C GLY A 201 -17.77 14.78 2.98
N GLY A 202 -16.90 15.29 3.84
CA GLY A 202 -15.48 15.54 3.55
C GLY A 202 -14.53 14.81 4.50
N CYS A 203 -13.30 14.62 4.03
CA CYS A 203 -12.20 14.11 4.86
C CYS A 203 -11.01 15.07 4.83
N THR A 204 -10.50 15.43 6.01
CA THR A 204 -9.30 16.25 6.18
C THR A 204 -8.23 15.44 6.90
N VAL A 205 -7.02 15.42 6.37
CA VAL A 205 -5.86 14.78 7.01
C VAL A 205 -4.79 15.84 7.17
N GLU A 206 -4.56 16.27 8.41
CA GLU A 206 -3.51 17.24 8.74
C GLU A 206 -2.55 16.58 9.73
N SER A 207 -1.31 16.35 9.30
CA SER A 207 -0.30 15.69 10.13
C SER A 207 1.11 15.98 9.65
N SER A 208 2.00 16.34 10.56
CA SER A 208 3.44 16.48 10.28
C SER A 208 4.21 15.15 10.38
N SER A 209 3.64 14.14 11.03
CA SER A 209 4.30 12.86 11.33
C SER A 209 4.05 11.77 10.29
N VAL A 210 2.90 11.81 9.60
CA VAL A 210 2.50 10.77 8.63
C VAL A 210 3.44 10.74 7.43
N ARG A 211 4.07 9.58 7.23
CA ARG A 211 5.01 9.27 6.14
C ARG A 211 4.38 8.41 5.05
N ASN A 212 3.44 7.54 5.41
CA ASN A 212 2.78 6.63 4.47
C ASN A 212 1.27 6.79 4.58
N LEU A 213 0.62 7.19 3.48
CA LEU A 213 -0.82 7.40 3.42
C LEU A 213 -1.45 6.50 2.34
N LEU A 214 -2.41 5.67 2.75
CA LEU A 214 -3.33 4.97 1.85
C LEU A 214 -4.74 5.50 2.08
N PHE A 215 -5.29 6.23 1.11
CA PHE A 215 -6.62 6.78 1.17
C PHE A 215 -7.50 6.22 0.05
N ARG A 216 -8.48 5.39 0.42
CA ARG A 216 -9.48 4.79 -0.48
C ARG A 216 -10.88 5.07 0.07
N PRO A 217 -11.54 6.14 -0.36
CA PRO A 217 -12.80 6.56 0.23
C PRO A 217 -13.99 5.70 -0.24
N THR A 218 -15.09 5.80 0.51
CA THR A 218 -16.39 5.25 0.13
C THR A 218 -17.10 6.14 -0.91
N MET A 219 -18.17 5.63 -1.52
CA MET A 219 -18.86 6.27 -2.64
C MET A 219 -19.49 7.65 -2.34
N LYS A 220 -19.56 8.08 -1.07
CA LYS A 220 -20.28 9.29 -0.65
C LYS A 220 -19.39 10.52 -0.42
N GLN A 221 -18.08 10.43 -0.64
CA GLN A 221 -17.15 11.51 -0.30
C GLN A 221 -17.09 12.61 -1.37
N GLU A 222 -17.49 13.82 -1.00
CA GLU A 222 -17.48 14.98 -1.90
C GLU A 222 -16.21 15.82 -1.78
N GLN A 223 -15.59 15.89 -0.60
CA GLN A 223 -14.42 16.74 -0.35
C GLN A 223 -13.27 15.98 0.29
N THR A 224 -12.04 16.28 -0.12
CA THR A 224 -10.82 15.70 0.46
C THR A 224 -9.73 16.76 0.57
N SER A 225 -9.13 16.93 1.74
CA SER A 225 -7.95 17.78 1.93
C SER A 225 -6.85 16.98 2.62
N ILE A 226 -5.66 16.94 2.03
CA ILE A 226 -4.50 16.22 2.57
C ILE A 226 -3.36 17.22 2.75
N ARG A 227 -2.97 17.42 4.01
CA ARG A 227 -1.87 18.28 4.44
C ARG A 227 -0.90 17.47 5.29
N ALA A 228 0.01 16.79 4.62
CA ALA A 228 1.06 15.99 5.24
C ALA A 228 2.41 16.29 4.59
N SER A 229 3.18 17.21 5.18
CA SER A 229 4.46 17.66 4.64
C SER A 229 5.56 16.60 4.71
N GLY A 230 5.52 15.73 5.72
CA GLY A 230 6.45 14.61 5.93
C GLY A 230 6.16 13.36 5.08
N LEU A 231 5.22 13.44 4.14
CA LEU A 231 4.74 12.31 3.37
C LEU A 231 5.81 11.78 2.41
N ARG A 232 6.11 10.48 2.50
CA ARG A 232 7.07 9.75 1.65
C ARG A 232 6.39 8.87 0.62
N THR A 233 5.28 8.24 1.02
CA THR A 233 4.48 7.40 0.12
C THR A 233 3.01 7.78 0.22
N VAL A 234 2.36 7.94 -0.92
CA VAL A 234 0.93 8.20 -1.00
C VAL A 234 0.25 7.32 -2.02
N THR A 235 -0.90 6.78 -1.63
CA THR A 235 -1.84 6.12 -2.51
C THR A 235 -3.22 6.73 -2.29
N LEU A 236 -3.64 7.57 -3.23
CA LEU A 236 -4.89 8.31 -3.19
C LEU A 236 -5.85 7.81 -4.26
N TYR A 237 -7.07 7.51 -3.85
CA TYR A 237 -8.19 7.27 -4.76
C TYR A 237 -9.28 8.30 -4.50
N THR A 238 -9.87 8.86 -5.55
CA THR A 238 -11.12 9.60 -5.46
C THR A 238 -12.29 8.76 -6.01
N ARG A 239 -13.52 9.24 -5.81
CA ARG A 239 -14.74 8.60 -6.35
C ARG A 239 -15.46 9.60 -7.24
N GLY A 240 -16.35 9.11 -8.11
CA GLY A 240 -17.03 9.98 -9.09
C GLY A 240 -17.91 11.07 -8.48
N LYS A 241 -18.18 11.06 -7.17
CA LYS A 241 -18.89 12.14 -6.47
C LYS A 241 -17.97 13.20 -5.84
N THR A 242 -16.65 13.02 -5.92
CA THR A 242 -15.68 13.97 -5.37
C THR A 242 -15.71 15.26 -6.18
N ARG A 243 -16.01 16.38 -5.51
CA ARG A 243 -16.10 17.72 -6.09
C ARG A 243 -14.87 18.57 -5.81
N ARG A 244 -14.22 18.35 -4.66
CA ARG A 244 -13.04 19.10 -4.23
C ARG A 244 -11.96 18.15 -3.74
N LEU A 245 -10.75 18.34 -4.25
CA LEU A 245 -9.54 17.67 -3.78
C LEU A 245 -8.47 18.72 -3.59
N GLU A 246 -7.97 18.87 -2.38
CA GLU A 246 -6.84 19.73 -2.08
C GLU A 246 -5.69 18.87 -1.58
N PHE A 247 -4.57 18.91 -2.29
CA PHE A 247 -3.36 18.21 -1.91
C PHE A 247 -2.24 19.23 -1.71
N ALA A 248 -1.86 19.44 -0.45
CA ALA A 248 -0.80 20.36 -0.10
C ALA A 248 0.60 19.84 -0.52
N PRO A 249 1.59 20.75 -0.64
CA PRO A 249 2.98 20.41 -0.90
C PRO A 249 3.54 19.33 0.06
N ALA A 250 4.24 18.34 -0.51
CA ALA A 250 4.91 17.28 0.25
C ALA A 250 6.33 17.05 -0.32
N PRO A 251 7.35 17.80 0.12
CA PRO A 251 8.68 17.80 -0.50
C PRO A 251 9.47 16.49 -0.31
N GLU A 252 9.12 15.69 0.71
CA GLU A 252 9.78 14.41 1.00
C GLU A 252 9.18 13.22 0.24
N VAL A 253 8.22 13.46 -0.66
CA VAL A 253 7.49 12.40 -1.34
C VAL A 253 8.37 11.67 -2.35
N ARG A 254 8.40 10.33 -2.24
CA ARG A 254 9.15 9.43 -3.12
C ARG A 254 8.23 8.63 -4.03
N LYS A 255 7.08 8.20 -3.50
CA LYS A 255 6.13 7.36 -4.24
C LYS A 255 4.74 7.96 -4.20
N ALA A 256 4.17 8.22 -5.37
CA ALA A 256 2.82 8.74 -5.48
C ALA A 256 1.98 7.91 -6.44
N TYR A 257 0.86 7.39 -5.94
CA TYR A 257 -0.21 6.83 -6.75
C TYR A 257 -1.45 7.71 -6.58
N LEU A 258 -1.87 8.37 -7.65
CA LEU A 258 -3.04 9.24 -7.68
C LEU A 258 -4.04 8.68 -8.69
N HIS A 259 -5.17 8.20 -8.20
CA HIS A 259 -6.31 7.86 -9.03
C HIS A 259 -7.42 8.88 -8.80
N ILE A 260 -7.74 9.64 -9.85
CA ILE A 260 -8.90 10.55 -9.85
C ILE A 260 -10.02 9.93 -10.68
N ALA A 261 -11.16 9.64 -10.06
CA ALA A 261 -12.32 9.12 -10.78
C ALA A 261 -12.98 10.21 -11.65
N LYS A 262 -13.63 9.81 -12.74
CA LYS A 262 -14.45 10.70 -13.57
C LYS A 262 -15.55 11.34 -12.73
N SER A 263 -15.57 12.67 -12.67
CA SER A 263 -16.66 13.45 -12.07
C SER A 263 -17.62 13.90 -13.16
N PRO A 264 -18.94 13.75 -12.98
CA PRO A 264 -19.96 14.26 -13.91
C PRO A 264 -20.16 15.78 -13.80
N LYS A 265 -19.55 16.44 -12.81
CA LYS A 265 -19.65 17.88 -12.56
C LYS A 265 -18.28 18.55 -12.74
N THR A 266 -18.31 19.83 -13.10
CA THR A 266 -17.16 20.71 -13.39
C THR A 266 -16.00 20.50 -12.42
N MET A 267 -14.79 20.27 -12.94
CA MET A 267 -13.57 19.92 -12.18
C MET A 267 -12.95 21.09 -11.39
N GLY A 268 -13.66 22.21 -11.24
CA GLY A 268 -13.07 23.51 -10.84
C GLY A 268 -12.55 23.65 -9.40
N LEU A 269 -12.49 22.58 -8.59
CA LEU A 269 -11.97 22.64 -7.20
C LEU A 269 -10.94 21.56 -6.88
N PHE A 270 -10.31 20.98 -7.89
CA PHE A 270 -9.12 20.16 -7.70
C PHE A 270 -7.90 21.08 -7.60
N ARG A 271 -7.01 20.80 -6.64
CA ARG A 271 -5.73 21.48 -6.40
C ARG A 271 -4.69 20.42 -6.08
N VAL A 272 -4.09 19.83 -7.11
CA VAL A 272 -3.08 18.76 -7.01
C VAL A 272 -1.68 19.27 -7.39
N ARG A 273 -1.60 20.32 -8.19
CA ARG A 273 -0.38 20.96 -8.65
C ARG A 273 0.62 21.29 -7.53
N PRO A 274 0.23 21.90 -6.39
CA PRO A 274 1.18 22.21 -5.32
C PRO A 274 1.90 20.97 -4.76
N PHE A 275 1.21 19.82 -4.73
CA PHE A 275 1.82 18.54 -4.36
C PHE A 275 2.85 18.08 -5.41
N LEU A 276 2.52 18.19 -6.70
CA LEU A 276 3.41 17.78 -7.78
C LEU A 276 4.63 18.70 -7.92
N ASP A 277 4.44 20.02 -7.85
CA ASP A 277 5.51 21.03 -7.89
C ASP A 277 6.52 20.85 -6.75
N ALA A 278 6.08 20.34 -5.58
CA ALA A 278 6.96 20.04 -4.46
C ALA A 278 7.71 18.69 -4.60
N GLY A 279 7.32 17.83 -5.54
CA GLY A 279 7.73 16.43 -5.62
C GLY A 279 9.13 16.16 -6.19
N ALA A 280 10.14 16.99 -5.89
CA ALA A 280 11.48 16.87 -6.48
C ALA A 280 12.17 15.51 -6.21
N LYS A 281 11.84 14.87 -5.07
CA LYS A 281 12.38 13.57 -4.63
C LYS A 281 11.58 12.35 -5.12
N LEU A 282 10.61 12.53 -6.01
CA LEU A 282 9.78 11.44 -6.52
C LEU A 282 10.63 10.41 -7.29
N ASP A 283 10.57 9.15 -6.87
CA ASP A 283 11.15 7.99 -7.55
C ASP A 283 10.12 7.28 -8.46
N CYS A 284 8.85 7.36 -8.10
CA CYS A 284 7.74 6.67 -8.76
C CYS A 284 6.47 7.51 -8.71
N LEU A 285 5.91 7.80 -9.89
CA LEU A 285 4.67 8.54 -10.07
C LEU A 285 3.71 7.72 -10.91
N THR A 286 2.51 7.49 -10.37
CA THR A 286 1.42 6.82 -11.07
C THR A 286 0.17 7.71 -11.07
N LEU A 287 -0.26 8.13 -12.25
CA LEU A 287 -1.44 8.97 -12.48
C LEU A 287 -2.50 8.14 -13.22
N ARG A 288 -3.68 7.94 -12.62
CA ARG A 288 -4.75 7.08 -13.17
C ARG A 288 -6.11 7.78 -13.17
N GLY A 289 -7.00 7.28 -14.03
CA GLY A 289 -8.30 7.91 -14.28
C GLY A 289 -8.12 9.31 -14.86
N HIS A 290 -8.85 10.30 -14.33
CA HIS A 290 -8.81 11.70 -14.76
C HIS A 290 -7.66 12.51 -14.14
N ALA A 291 -6.64 11.85 -13.58
CA ALA A 291 -5.50 12.54 -12.97
C ALA A 291 -4.74 13.41 -13.99
N MET A 292 -4.53 12.89 -15.21
CA MET A 292 -3.91 13.65 -16.30
C MET A 292 -4.78 14.86 -16.70
N LYS A 293 -6.09 14.67 -16.86
CA LYS A 293 -7.05 15.77 -17.13
C LYS A 293 -7.04 16.90 -16.10
N VAL A 294 -7.01 16.55 -14.82
CA VAL A 294 -6.97 17.55 -13.74
C VAL A 294 -5.67 18.34 -13.83
N LEU A 295 -4.54 17.65 -13.94
CA LEU A 295 -3.25 18.30 -13.99
C LEU A 295 -3.06 19.10 -15.29
N SER A 296 -3.53 18.64 -16.44
CA SER A 296 -3.44 19.42 -17.68
C SER A 296 -4.17 20.76 -17.56
N SER A 297 -5.32 20.80 -16.90
CA SER A 297 -6.04 22.05 -16.61
C SER A 297 -5.32 22.95 -15.59
N GLU A 298 -4.70 22.39 -14.56
CA GLU A 298 -3.95 23.19 -13.57
C GLU A 298 -2.63 23.77 -14.11
N TYR A 299 -2.15 23.23 -15.24
CA TYR A 299 -0.91 23.62 -15.91
C TYR A 299 -1.13 24.17 -17.33
N GLU A 300 -2.36 24.58 -17.67
CA GLU A 300 -2.73 25.06 -19.00
C GLU A 300 -1.84 26.25 -19.43
N ASP A 301 -1.78 27.29 -18.58
CA ASP A 301 -1.01 28.52 -18.82
C ASP A 301 0.50 28.39 -18.60
N ILE A 302 0.99 27.19 -18.26
CA ILE A 302 2.39 26.99 -17.84
C ILE A 302 3.16 26.29 -18.94
N SER A 303 4.14 26.97 -19.53
CA SER A 303 4.93 26.40 -20.63
C SER A 303 5.79 25.20 -20.20
N LYS A 304 6.40 25.26 -19.01
CA LYS A 304 7.29 24.22 -18.46
C LYS A 304 7.03 23.99 -16.97
N LEU A 305 7.17 22.74 -16.52
CA LEU A 305 7.06 22.43 -15.10
C LEU A 305 8.19 23.13 -14.33
N SER A 306 7.86 23.64 -13.14
CA SER A 306 8.83 24.30 -12.27
C SER A 306 9.83 23.31 -11.65
N VAL A 307 9.39 22.06 -11.49
CA VAL A 307 10.14 20.98 -10.84
C VAL A 307 10.83 20.10 -11.86
N MET A 308 12.10 19.77 -11.59
CA MET A 308 12.85 18.74 -12.32
C MET A 308 12.88 17.45 -11.50
N PHE A 309 12.29 16.40 -12.03
CA PHE A 309 12.21 15.09 -11.38
C PHE A 309 13.48 14.26 -11.64
N GLN A 310 14.59 14.68 -11.02
CA GLN A 310 15.90 14.03 -11.24
C GLN A 310 15.93 12.56 -10.76
N ASP A 311 15.16 12.26 -9.71
CA ASP A 311 15.10 10.93 -9.10
C ASP A 311 14.03 10.02 -9.71
N LEU A 312 13.15 10.54 -10.57
CA LEU A 312 12.00 9.78 -11.07
C LEU A 312 12.45 8.71 -12.05
N ARG A 313 12.29 7.45 -11.61
CA ARG A 313 12.64 6.26 -12.39
C ARG A 313 11.43 5.60 -13.01
N ILE A 314 10.25 5.73 -12.39
CA ILE A 314 9.03 5.06 -12.84
C ILE A 314 7.94 6.09 -13.03
N LEU A 315 7.48 6.23 -14.27
CA LEU A 315 6.31 7.02 -14.61
C LEU A 315 5.23 6.11 -15.20
N SER A 316 4.04 6.18 -14.64
CA SER A 316 2.89 5.46 -15.18
C SER A 316 1.68 6.38 -15.28
N VAL A 317 1.13 6.54 -16.48
CA VAL A 317 0.03 7.46 -16.74
C VAL A 317 -1.14 6.75 -17.43
N SER A 318 -2.34 7.20 -17.12
CA SER A 318 -3.55 6.92 -17.88
C SER A 318 -3.89 8.20 -18.64
N LEU A 319 -3.95 8.14 -19.96
CA LEU A 319 -4.08 9.30 -20.83
C LEU A 319 -5.21 9.04 -21.83
N ASP A 320 -6.05 10.04 -22.05
CA ASP A 320 -6.90 10.09 -23.24
C ASP A 320 -6.14 10.79 -24.37
N LEU A 321 -5.75 10.01 -25.39
CA LEU A 321 -4.97 10.51 -26.51
C LEU A 321 -5.76 11.46 -27.43
N SER A 322 -7.09 11.46 -27.34
CA SER A 322 -7.94 12.41 -28.07
C SER A 322 -7.88 13.83 -27.50
N THR A 323 -7.42 13.98 -26.25
CA THR A 323 -7.36 15.27 -25.56
C THR A 323 -5.96 15.87 -25.67
N ILE A 324 -5.81 16.90 -26.53
CA ILE A 324 -4.51 17.53 -26.80
C ILE A 324 -3.86 18.13 -25.55
N GLU A 325 -4.65 18.65 -24.62
CA GLU A 325 -4.16 19.26 -23.38
C GLU A 325 -3.49 18.22 -22.48
N GLU A 326 -4.07 17.02 -22.37
CA GLU A 326 -3.47 15.93 -21.60
C GLU A 326 -2.16 15.45 -22.23
N PHE A 327 -2.12 15.39 -23.56
CA PHE A 327 -0.91 15.02 -24.28
C PHE A 327 0.21 16.07 -24.14
N ILE A 328 -0.12 17.35 -24.28
CA ILE A 328 0.82 18.46 -24.02
C ILE A 328 1.35 18.38 -22.59
N PHE A 329 0.50 18.09 -21.61
CA PHE A 329 0.92 17.91 -20.23
C PHE A 329 1.85 16.69 -20.05
N LEU A 330 1.59 15.57 -20.74
CA LEU A 330 2.50 14.43 -20.77
C LEU A 330 3.89 14.82 -21.29
N LEU A 331 3.96 15.63 -22.36
CA LEU A 331 5.25 16.11 -22.88
C LEU A 331 5.99 16.95 -21.84
N LYS A 332 5.31 17.91 -21.20
CA LYS A 332 5.87 18.73 -20.10
C LYS A 332 6.43 17.84 -18.97
N LEU A 333 5.71 16.76 -18.64
CA LEU A 333 6.12 15.80 -17.62
C LEU A 333 7.38 15.02 -18.04
N LEU A 334 7.40 14.47 -19.25
CA LEU A 334 8.54 13.72 -19.78
C LEU A 334 9.81 14.58 -19.93
N GLU A 335 9.65 15.83 -20.37
CA GLU A 335 10.73 16.84 -20.43
C GLU A 335 11.38 17.06 -19.06
N SER A 336 10.59 16.94 -17.98
CA SER A 336 11.03 17.15 -16.61
C SER A 336 11.60 15.88 -15.95
N CYS A 337 11.68 14.76 -16.67
CA CYS A 337 12.11 13.45 -16.15
C CYS A 337 13.36 12.92 -16.89
N PRO A 338 14.56 13.52 -16.72
CA PRO A 338 15.74 13.16 -17.51
C PRO A 338 16.19 11.70 -17.33
N ASN A 339 15.88 11.12 -16.17
CA ASN A 339 16.43 9.88 -15.65
C ASN A 339 15.44 8.70 -15.68
N LEU A 340 14.37 8.84 -16.47
CA LEU A 340 13.26 7.90 -16.52
C LEU A 340 13.70 6.51 -17.00
N TYR A 341 13.45 5.49 -16.17
CA TYR A 341 13.86 4.10 -16.43
C TYR A 341 12.70 3.25 -16.98
N LYS A 342 11.51 3.40 -16.39
CA LYS A 342 10.27 2.72 -16.82
C LYS A 342 9.19 3.72 -17.13
N PHE A 343 8.58 3.58 -18.30
CA PHE A 343 7.41 4.34 -18.69
C PHE A 343 6.25 3.40 -19.01
N ALA A 344 5.08 3.66 -18.43
CA ALA A 344 3.88 2.87 -18.67
C ALA A 344 2.71 3.78 -19.04
N LEU A 345 2.25 3.69 -20.28
CA LEU A 345 1.11 4.42 -20.83
C LEU A 345 -0.12 3.51 -20.84
N SER A 346 -1.26 4.00 -20.38
CA SER A 346 -2.56 3.34 -20.53
C SER A 346 -3.46 4.27 -21.32
N ALA A 347 -3.92 3.83 -22.49
CA ALA A 347 -4.91 4.59 -23.24
C ALA A 347 -6.28 4.48 -22.56
N ALA A 348 -6.83 5.61 -22.11
CA ALA A 348 -8.20 5.72 -21.65
C ALA A 348 -9.07 6.02 -22.88
N GLY A 349 -9.58 5.00 -23.56
CA GLY A 349 -10.31 5.19 -24.82
C GLY A 349 -11.71 5.78 -24.65
N THR A 350 -12.08 6.68 -25.56
CA THR A 350 -13.43 6.81 -26.11
C THR A 350 -13.38 6.52 -27.61
N ASP A 351 -14.39 5.85 -28.16
CA ASP A 351 -14.41 5.29 -29.52
C ASP A 351 -14.52 6.32 -30.67
N ASN A 352 -14.28 7.61 -30.41
CA ASN A 352 -14.41 8.66 -31.41
C ASN A 352 -13.03 9.03 -31.98
N ASP A 353 -12.71 8.44 -33.13
CA ASP A 353 -11.44 8.57 -33.86
C ASP A 353 -11.29 9.86 -34.68
N TYR A 354 -12.32 10.71 -34.74
CA TYR A 354 -12.39 11.77 -35.76
C TYR A 354 -11.55 13.03 -35.47
N ASP A 355 -11.02 13.22 -34.25
CA ASP A 355 -10.37 14.48 -33.85
C ASP A 355 -8.94 14.31 -33.26
N LEU A 356 -8.23 13.22 -33.58
CA LEU A 356 -6.83 13.07 -33.13
C LEU A 356 -5.91 14.06 -33.88
N PRO A 357 -5.09 14.86 -33.19
CA PRO A 357 -4.14 15.74 -33.87
C PRO A 357 -3.09 14.92 -34.64
N PRO A 358 -2.61 15.41 -35.80
CA PRO A 358 -1.56 14.74 -36.57
C PRO A 358 -0.31 14.50 -35.71
N PHE A 359 0.23 13.28 -35.73
CA PHE A 359 1.41 12.91 -34.95
C PHE A 359 2.64 13.76 -35.32
N THR A 360 2.72 14.22 -36.58
CA THR A 360 3.77 15.11 -37.09
C THR A 360 3.97 16.34 -36.21
N ASN A 361 2.90 16.94 -35.68
CA ASN A 361 2.95 18.13 -34.82
C ASN A 361 3.68 17.90 -33.50
N HIS A 362 3.78 16.64 -33.07
CA HIS A 362 4.35 16.26 -31.78
C HIS A 362 5.68 15.52 -31.90
N LYS A 363 6.00 15.01 -33.09
CA LYS A 363 7.19 14.21 -33.36
C LYS A 363 8.49 14.96 -33.03
N GLU A 364 8.60 16.24 -33.41
CA GLU A 364 9.79 17.05 -33.13
C GLU A 364 10.00 17.27 -31.64
N ARG A 365 8.91 17.51 -30.91
CA ARG A 365 8.94 17.69 -29.46
C ARG A 365 9.23 16.38 -28.72
N LEU A 366 8.73 15.25 -29.20
CA LEU A 366 9.11 13.94 -28.67
C LEU A 366 10.60 13.64 -28.92
N ALA A 367 11.14 14.05 -30.08
CA ALA A 367 12.54 13.85 -30.42
C ALA A 367 13.51 14.66 -29.55
N SER A 368 13.08 15.83 -29.05
CA SER A 368 13.90 16.64 -28.14
C SER A 368 13.93 16.11 -26.70
N ILE A 369 13.03 15.18 -26.34
CA ILE A 369 12.98 14.60 -25.00
C ILE A 369 14.07 13.54 -24.84
N SER A 370 15.14 13.91 -24.14
CA SER A 370 16.31 13.06 -23.94
C SER A 370 16.02 11.75 -23.21
N CYS A 371 15.04 11.70 -22.30
CA CYS A 371 14.78 10.50 -21.51
C CYS A 371 14.25 9.33 -22.36
N LEU A 372 13.48 9.62 -23.42
CA LEU A 372 12.94 8.62 -24.34
C LEU A 372 14.04 7.92 -25.16
N THR A 373 15.16 8.60 -25.40
CA THR A 373 16.26 8.09 -26.23
C THR A 373 17.44 7.57 -25.40
N THR A 374 17.75 8.20 -24.26
CA THR A 374 19.01 7.98 -23.52
C THR A 374 18.88 7.22 -22.20
N SER A 375 17.69 7.16 -21.58
CA SER A 375 17.52 6.56 -20.25
C SER A 375 16.41 5.51 -20.17
N LEU A 376 15.39 5.59 -21.02
CA LEU A 376 14.27 4.65 -21.02
C LEU A 376 14.72 3.22 -21.35
N VAL A 377 14.46 2.29 -20.42
CA VAL A 377 14.81 0.87 -20.56
C VAL A 377 13.58 -0.02 -20.70
N GLN A 378 12.48 0.32 -20.02
CA GLN A 378 11.25 -0.46 -20.07
C GLN A 378 10.07 0.41 -20.47
N PHE A 379 9.36 0.00 -21.52
CA PHE A 379 8.11 0.63 -21.94
C PHE A 379 6.95 -0.35 -21.81
N LYS A 380 5.81 0.13 -21.32
CA LYS A 380 4.55 -0.63 -21.32
C LYS A 380 3.43 0.20 -21.91
N PHE A 381 2.68 -0.39 -22.83
CA PHE A 381 1.47 0.19 -23.38
C PHE A 381 0.29 -0.71 -23.03
N LEU A 382 -0.61 -0.20 -22.19
CA LEU A 382 -1.82 -0.89 -21.73
C LEU A 382 -3.03 -0.40 -22.53
N GLY A 383 -3.84 -1.32 -23.05
CA GLY A 383 -5.00 -0.99 -23.89
C GLY A 383 -4.62 -0.41 -25.26
N PHE A 384 -3.52 -0.88 -25.84
CA PHE A 384 -3.03 -0.44 -27.14
C PHE A 384 -4.01 -0.81 -28.26
N ARG A 385 -4.38 0.18 -29.06
CA ARG A 385 -5.13 0.02 -30.31
C ARG A 385 -4.22 0.46 -31.46
N PRO A 386 -4.00 -0.35 -32.52
CA PRO A 386 -3.08 -0.02 -33.62
C PRO A 386 -3.63 1.05 -34.59
N GLN A 387 -4.22 2.11 -34.04
CA GLN A 387 -4.63 3.33 -34.75
C GLN A 387 -3.41 4.17 -35.14
N GLU A 388 -3.57 5.08 -36.10
CA GLU A 388 -2.49 5.86 -36.71
C GLU A 388 -1.57 6.52 -35.67
N TYR A 389 -2.13 7.29 -34.73
CA TYR A 389 -1.35 7.97 -33.70
C TYR A 389 -0.62 7.01 -32.75
N GLN A 390 -1.32 6.02 -32.21
CA GLN A 390 -0.74 5.06 -31.26
C GLN A 390 0.36 4.21 -31.92
N LYS A 391 0.12 3.82 -33.17
CA LYS A 391 1.09 3.13 -34.02
C LYS A 391 2.34 3.99 -34.22
N GLU A 392 2.19 5.24 -34.62
CA GLU A 392 3.33 6.14 -34.84
C GLU A 392 4.13 6.40 -33.56
N LEU A 393 3.45 6.59 -32.42
CA LEU A 393 4.11 6.71 -31.12
C LEU A 393 4.92 5.46 -30.77
N MET A 394 4.35 4.27 -30.99
CA MET A 394 5.04 3.00 -30.74
C MET A 394 6.27 2.85 -31.65
N VAL A 395 6.12 3.11 -32.95
CA VAL A 395 7.21 3.06 -33.93
C VAL A 395 8.32 4.05 -33.56
N PHE A 396 7.96 5.27 -33.17
CA PHE A 396 8.90 6.27 -32.69
C PHE A 396 9.70 5.78 -31.48
N LEU A 397 9.05 5.23 -30.45
CA LEU A 397 9.74 4.73 -29.26
C LEU A 397 10.67 3.54 -29.57
N LEU A 398 10.24 2.63 -30.44
CA LEU A 398 11.04 1.48 -30.84
C LEU A 398 12.29 1.88 -31.63
N THR A 399 12.17 2.88 -32.50
CA THR A 399 13.27 3.37 -33.35
C THR A 399 14.24 4.28 -32.61
N GLN A 400 13.74 5.16 -31.73
CA GLN A 400 14.57 6.16 -31.05
C GLN A 400 15.13 5.70 -29.71
N GLY A 401 14.52 4.69 -29.08
CA GLY A 401 14.91 4.19 -27.76
C GLY A 401 16.21 3.36 -27.77
N LYS A 402 17.38 4.01 -27.71
CA LYS A 402 18.68 3.31 -27.78
C LYS A 402 18.91 2.31 -26.64
N LYS A 403 18.45 2.63 -25.42
CA LYS A 403 18.57 1.77 -24.23
C LYS A 403 17.34 0.89 -23.95
N LEU A 404 16.35 0.91 -24.83
CA LEU A 404 15.11 0.16 -24.62
C LEU A 404 15.39 -1.35 -24.69
N LYS A 405 15.19 -2.03 -23.56
CA LYS A 405 15.42 -3.49 -23.41
C LYS A 405 14.14 -4.28 -23.30
N LYS A 406 13.03 -3.66 -22.88
CA LYS A 406 11.79 -4.37 -22.63
C LYS A 406 10.59 -3.56 -23.08
N VAL A 407 9.75 -4.14 -23.93
CA VAL A 407 8.51 -3.53 -24.42
C VAL A 407 7.36 -4.48 -24.15
N GLY A 408 6.36 -4.03 -23.41
CA GLY A 408 5.16 -4.82 -23.13
C GLY A 408 3.91 -4.14 -23.66
N VAL A 409 3.12 -4.83 -24.47
CA VAL A 409 1.91 -4.29 -25.09
C VAL A 409 0.72 -5.17 -24.72
N GLU A 410 -0.31 -4.56 -24.13
CA GLU A 410 -1.61 -5.18 -23.90
C GLU A 410 -2.60 -4.70 -24.96
N PHE A 411 -3.26 -5.63 -25.65
CA PHE A 411 -4.17 -5.33 -26.76
C PHE A 411 -5.27 -6.40 -26.89
N GLU A 412 -6.31 -6.09 -27.67
CA GLU A 412 -7.41 -7.01 -27.96
C GLU A 412 -6.99 -8.14 -28.92
N LYS A 413 -7.50 -9.36 -28.72
CA LYS A 413 -7.08 -10.57 -29.48
C LYS A 413 -7.10 -10.37 -31.00
N GLY A 414 -8.12 -9.70 -31.54
CA GLY A 414 -8.29 -9.49 -32.97
C GLY A 414 -7.19 -8.63 -33.62
N GLN A 415 -6.45 -7.85 -32.82
CA GLN A 415 -5.44 -6.92 -33.30
C GLN A 415 -4.01 -7.52 -33.35
N ALA A 416 -3.86 -8.81 -33.02
CA ALA A 416 -2.54 -9.43 -32.87
C ALA A 416 -1.63 -9.30 -34.10
N ALA A 417 -2.17 -9.48 -35.32
CA ALA A 417 -1.36 -9.40 -36.54
C ALA A 417 -0.82 -7.98 -36.78
N ALA A 418 -1.66 -6.97 -36.55
CA ALA A 418 -1.27 -5.56 -36.66
C ALA A 418 -0.21 -5.20 -35.62
N VAL A 419 -0.40 -5.61 -34.36
CA VAL A 419 0.58 -5.36 -33.28
C VAL A 419 1.92 -6.02 -33.60
N LYS A 420 1.94 -7.28 -34.06
CA LYS A 420 3.18 -7.95 -34.48
C LYS A 420 3.90 -7.19 -35.59
N LYS A 421 3.17 -6.69 -36.60
CA LYS A 421 3.75 -5.90 -37.69
C LYS A 421 4.38 -4.60 -37.19
N ILE A 422 3.75 -3.92 -36.23
CA ILE A 422 4.28 -2.69 -35.61
C ILE A 422 5.53 -2.99 -34.79
N LEU A 423 5.50 -4.05 -34.00
CA LEU A 423 6.61 -4.42 -33.14
C LEU A 423 7.82 -4.97 -33.92
N ALA A 424 7.60 -5.54 -35.11
CA ALA A 424 8.65 -6.02 -36.00
C ALA A 424 9.58 -4.91 -36.52
N VAL A 425 9.23 -3.63 -36.35
CA VAL A 425 10.10 -2.48 -36.65
C VAL A 425 11.45 -2.59 -35.93
N ARG A 426 11.48 -3.24 -34.76
CA ARG A 426 12.72 -3.59 -34.08
C ARG A 426 12.72 -5.08 -33.79
N GLY A 427 13.68 -5.80 -34.39
CA GLY A 427 13.87 -7.22 -34.13
C GLY A 427 14.11 -7.49 -32.64
N ALA A 428 13.25 -8.32 -32.04
CA ALA A 428 13.39 -8.75 -30.66
C ALA A 428 13.84 -10.23 -30.62
N PRO A 429 14.94 -10.55 -29.94
CA PRO A 429 15.42 -11.92 -29.81
C PRO A 429 14.51 -12.81 -28.95
N ILE A 430 13.73 -12.22 -28.03
CA ILE A 430 12.83 -12.96 -27.14
C ILE A 430 11.43 -12.34 -27.19
N GLU A 431 10.45 -13.12 -27.64
CA GLU A 431 9.02 -12.79 -27.60
C GLU A 431 8.30 -13.71 -26.62
N LYS A 432 7.67 -13.13 -25.60
CA LYS A 432 6.80 -13.84 -24.65
C LYS A 432 5.38 -13.36 -24.86
N THR A 433 4.49 -14.29 -25.18
CA THR A 433 3.05 -14.03 -25.26
C THR A 433 2.34 -14.66 -24.07
N SER A 434 1.43 -13.91 -23.46
CA SER A 434 0.61 -14.37 -22.34
C SER A 434 -0.81 -13.86 -22.51
N THR A 435 -1.79 -14.73 -22.26
CA THR A 435 -3.19 -14.37 -22.15
C THR A 435 -3.55 -14.18 -20.68
N LYS A 436 -3.04 -13.11 -20.06
CA LYS A 436 -3.38 -12.81 -18.66
C LYS A 436 -4.57 -11.85 -18.66
N TYR A 437 -5.75 -12.35 -18.28
CA TYR A 437 -7.03 -11.62 -18.15
C TYR A 437 -7.60 -11.06 -19.46
N ALA A 438 -8.49 -11.80 -20.15
CA ALA A 438 -9.31 -11.41 -21.34
C ALA A 438 -8.59 -10.81 -22.58
N ASN A 439 -7.55 -10.00 -22.39
CA ASN A 439 -6.71 -9.34 -23.37
C ASN A 439 -5.42 -10.14 -23.61
N HIS A 440 -4.80 -9.88 -24.76
CA HIS A 440 -3.50 -10.45 -25.12
C HIS A 440 -2.40 -9.52 -24.65
N TYR A 441 -1.37 -10.10 -24.03
CA TYR A 441 -0.16 -9.38 -23.64
C TYR A 441 1.02 -9.95 -24.39
N MET A 442 1.75 -9.07 -25.08
CA MET A 442 2.99 -9.40 -25.76
C MET A 442 4.14 -8.64 -25.12
N GLU A 443 5.19 -9.36 -24.78
CA GLU A 443 6.39 -8.81 -24.16
C GLU A 443 7.59 -9.15 -25.01
N LEU A 444 8.33 -8.13 -25.40
CA LEU A 444 9.56 -8.21 -26.17
C LEU A 444 10.73 -7.84 -25.28
N GLU A 445 11.76 -8.69 -25.30
CA GLU A 445 13.03 -8.42 -24.64
C GLU A 445 14.13 -8.28 -25.70
N TYR A 446 14.82 -7.14 -25.67
CA TYR A 446 15.95 -6.79 -26.52
C TYR A 446 17.24 -6.96 -25.69
N LEU A 447 18.27 -7.56 -26.30
CA LEU A 447 19.57 -7.82 -25.66
C LEU A 447 20.33 -6.52 -25.36
#